data_AF-A0A6G5PV19-F1
#
_entry.id   AF-A0A6G5PV19-F1
#
_cell.length_a   1.000
_cell.length_b   1.000
_cell.length_c   1.000
_cell.angle_alpha   90.00
_cell.angle_beta   90.00
_cell.angle_gamma   90.00
#
_symmetry.space_group_name_H-M   'P 1'
#
loop_
_entity.id
_entity.type
_entity.pdbx_description
1 polymer ?
#
loop_
_entity_poly.entity_id
_entity_poly.type
_entity_poly.pdbx_seq_one_letter_code
_entity_poly.pdbx_strand_id
1 'polypeptide(L)'
;EAQTSAEVLEATAEVIAAVAKGLSPSPLSPLNIATALHRIAKNMEKVSMMRARRLAFARQKEMCMLVGMAMAALPDCSAQGISNIAYAMSKIGGELLYLSEMDRVAEVALTKVAEFNSQNIANLAGAFASTQHSAPELFSELSSRASHIIHTF
;
A
#
# COMPACT_ATOMS: atom_id res chain seq x y z
N GLU A 1 17.95 8.27 10.80
CA GLU A 1 16.96 9.33 11.12
C GLU A 1 15.58 8.94 10.60
N ALA A 2 14.50 9.44 11.22
CA ALA A 2 13.14 9.23 10.71
C ALA A 2 12.92 10.17 9.51
N GLN A 3 13.04 9.63 8.30
CA GLN A 3 12.82 10.38 7.06
C GLN A 3 11.35 10.80 6.93
N THR A 4 11.08 12.05 6.57
CA THR A 4 9.72 12.59 6.33
C THR A 4 9.06 11.91 5.11
N SER A 5 7.74 12.06 4.93
CA SER A 5 7.08 11.49 3.75
C SER A 5 7.65 12.03 2.43
N ALA A 6 8.05 13.31 2.40
CA ALA A 6 8.68 13.93 1.25
C ALA A 6 10.08 13.34 0.98
N GLU A 7 10.92 13.21 2.00
CA GLU A 7 12.26 12.61 1.85
C GLU A 7 12.19 11.15 1.40
N VAL A 8 11.22 10.37 1.90
CA VAL A 8 11.03 8.99 1.43
C VAL A 8 10.63 8.96 -0.04
N LEU A 9 9.75 9.87 -0.48
CA LEU A 9 9.33 9.94 -1.87
C LEU A 9 10.48 10.39 -2.79
N GLU A 10 11.23 11.41 -2.38
CA GLU A 10 12.39 11.93 -3.11
C GLU A 10 13.46 10.85 -3.29
N ALA A 11 13.87 10.19 -2.21
CA ALA A 11 14.83 9.09 -2.27
C ALA A 11 14.34 7.93 -3.17
N THR A 12 13.04 7.63 -3.13
CA THR A 12 12.45 6.60 -4.01
C THR A 12 12.47 7.04 -5.48
N ALA A 13 12.18 8.30 -5.76
CA ALA A 13 12.20 8.86 -7.11
C ALA A 13 13.62 8.88 -7.70
N GLU A 14 14.64 9.19 -6.90
CA GLU A 14 16.04 9.10 -7.31
C GLU A 14 16.43 7.67 -7.69
N VAL A 15 16.00 6.69 -6.90
CA VAL A 15 16.22 5.27 -7.20
C VAL A 15 15.52 4.87 -8.50
N ILE A 16 14.27 5.31 -8.71
CA ILE A 16 13.54 5.10 -9.97
C ILE A 16 14.31 5.67 -11.16
N ALA A 17 14.81 6.90 -11.03
CA ALA A 17 15.60 7.55 -12.09
C ALA A 17 16.94 6.84 -12.34
N ALA A 18 17.59 6.31 -11.32
CA ALA A 18 18.83 5.55 -11.46
C ALA A 18 18.60 4.22 -12.17
N VAL A 19 17.52 3.50 -11.85
CA VAL A 19 17.13 2.27 -12.56
C VAL A 19 16.79 2.55 -14.02
N ALA A 20 16.07 3.64 -14.30
CA ALA A 20 15.79 4.07 -15.67
C ALA A 20 17.07 4.37 -16.48
N LYS A 21 18.17 4.72 -15.81
CA LYS A 21 19.52 4.93 -16.39
C LYS A 21 20.37 3.65 -16.43
N GLY A 22 19.82 2.49 -16.07
CA GLY A 22 20.49 1.19 -16.18
C GLY A 22 21.14 0.67 -14.90
N LEU A 23 20.77 1.20 -13.71
CA LEU A 23 21.24 0.64 -12.44
C LEU A 23 20.84 -0.84 -12.30
N SER A 24 21.84 -1.70 -12.09
CA SER A 24 21.67 -3.16 -11.97
C SER A 24 22.53 -3.74 -10.84
N PRO A 25 22.03 -4.70 -10.02
CA PRO A 25 20.64 -5.19 -10.03
C PRO A 25 19.65 -4.12 -9.58
N SER A 26 18.41 -4.17 -10.09
CA SER A 26 17.40 -3.17 -9.76
C SER A 26 17.01 -3.26 -8.28
N PRO A 27 17.19 -2.19 -7.48
CA PRO A 27 16.68 -2.13 -6.11
C PRO A 27 15.15 -1.99 -6.03
N LEU A 28 14.44 -1.81 -7.15
CA LEU A 28 12.98 -1.64 -7.19
C LEU A 28 12.26 -2.99 -7.18
N SER A 29 12.44 -3.75 -6.11
CA SER A 29 11.68 -4.98 -5.87
C SER A 29 10.25 -4.68 -5.41
N PRO A 30 9.29 -5.63 -5.56
CA PRO A 30 7.94 -5.48 -5.02
C PRO A 30 7.94 -5.13 -3.52
N LEU A 31 8.84 -5.76 -2.76
CA LEU A 31 9.04 -5.49 -1.33
C LEU A 31 9.44 -4.03 -1.07
N ASN A 32 10.41 -3.50 -1.81
CA ASN A 32 10.89 -2.14 -1.61
C ASN A 32 9.85 -1.09 -2.01
N ILE A 33 9.11 -1.33 -3.09
CA ILE A 33 8.00 -0.47 -3.55
C ILE A 33 6.90 -0.41 -2.48
N ALA A 34 6.43 -1.58 -2.00
CA ALA A 34 5.42 -1.64 -0.95
C ALA A 34 5.88 -0.97 0.36
N THR A 35 7.16 -1.17 0.71
CA THR A 35 7.76 -0.56 1.90
C THR A 35 7.87 0.95 1.78
N ALA A 36 8.23 1.49 0.61
CA ALA A 36 8.30 2.94 0.38
C ALA A 36 6.93 3.59 0.60
N LEU A 37 5.87 3.04 -0.02
CA LEU A 37 4.50 3.50 0.16
C LEU A 37 4.05 3.45 1.63
N HIS A 38 4.34 2.34 2.31
CA HIS A 38 4.02 2.19 3.73
C HIS A 38 4.73 3.25 4.58
N ARG A 39 6.02 3.51 4.33
CA ARG A 39 6.80 4.52 5.06
C ARG A 39 6.28 5.94 4.83
N ILE A 40 5.88 6.26 3.59
CA ILE A 40 5.24 7.55 3.27
C ILE A 40 3.97 7.71 4.12
N ALA A 41 3.07 6.73 4.05
CA ALA A 41 1.81 6.71 4.80
C ALA A 41 2.02 6.79 6.32
N LYS A 42 2.97 6.02 6.87
CA LYS A 42 3.29 6.03 8.30
C LYS A 42 3.82 7.36 8.78
N ASN A 43 4.65 8.03 7.98
CA ASN A 43 5.12 9.37 8.33
C ASN A 43 3.98 10.40 8.30
N MET A 44 3.06 10.31 7.34
CA MET A 44 1.86 11.17 7.32
C MET A 44 0.98 10.96 8.56
N GLU A 45 0.79 9.70 8.98
CA GLU A 45 0.04 9.35 10.20
C GLU A 45 0.74 9.90 11.45
N LYS A 46 2.06 9.68 11.57
CA LYS A 46 2.88 10.12 12.71
C LYS A 46 2.79 11.62 12.98
N VAL A 47 2.74 12.43 11.92
CA VAL A 47 2.64 13.90 12.03
C VAL A 47 1.20 14.41 11.91
N SER A 48 0.21 13.52 11.92
CA SER A 48 -1.21 13.86 11.76
C SER A 48 -1.47 14.78 10.56
N MET A 49 -0.88 14.44 9.40
CA MET A 49 -0.92 15.29 8.22
C MET A 49 -2.36 15.59 7.78
N MET A 50 -2.66 16.89 7.64
CA MET A 50 -3.97 17.36 7.19
C MET A 50 -4.41 16.72 5.87
N ARG A 51 -5.70 16.39 5.76
CA ARG A 51 -6.31 15.77 4.57
C ARG A 51 -5.92 16.49 3.27
N ALA A 52 -6.06 17.82 3.22
CA ALA A 52 -5.71 18.60 2.02
C ALA A 52 -4.23 18.43 1.60
N ARG A 53 -3.31 18.33 2.56
CA ARG A 53 -1.88 18.10 2.27
C ARG A 53 -1.63 16.69 1.75
N ARG A 54 -2.30 15.67 2.31
CA ARG A 54 -2.21 14.28 1.82
C ARG A 54 -2.69 14.17 0.37
N LEU A 55 -3.81 14.81 0.03
CA LEU A 55 -4.34 14.81 -1.33
C LEU A 55 -3.45 15.58 -2.32
N ALA A 56 -2.86 16.70 -1.89
CA ALA A 56 -1.88 17.41 -2.73
C ALA A 56 -0.62 16.56 -2.95
N PHE A 57 -0.15 15.86 -1.90
CA PHE A 57 0.97 14.94 -1.98
C PHE A 57 0.70 13.77 -2.94
N ALA A 58 -0.50 13.19 -2.86
CA ALA A 58 -0.94 12.10 -3.73
C ALA A 58 -0.87 12.45 -5.24
N ARG A 59 -1.00 13.73 -5.59
CA ARG A 59 -0.99 14.23 -6.97
C ARG A 59 0.40 14.57 -7.50
N GLN A 60 1.44 14.46 -6.69
CA GLN A 60 2.81 14.66 -7.15
C GLN A 60 3.16 13.59 -8.19
N LYS A 61 3.89 13.98 -9.23
CA LYS A 61 4.25 13.09 -10.35
C LYS A 61 4.96 11.84 -9.83
N GLU A 62 5.89 12.00 -8.91
CA GLU A 62 6.69 10.94 -8.30
C GLU A 62 5.81 9.98 -7.50
N MET A 63 4.81 10.50 -6.81
CA MET A 63 3.84 9.68 -6.07
C MET A 63 2.98 8.86 -7.04
N CYS A 64 2.44 9.48 -8.09
CA CYS A 64 1.67 8.77 -9.13
C CYS A 64 2.50 7.67 -9.79
N MET A 65 3.77 7.94 -10.11
CA MET A 65 4.69 6.93 -10.66
C MET A 65 4.88 5.76 -9.69
N LEU A 66 5.12 6.04 -8.41
CA LEU A 66 5.30 5.01 -7.39
C LEU A 66 4.04 4.15 -7.20
N VAL A 67 2.85 4.76 -7.21
CA VAL A 67 1.57 4.02 -7.16
C VAL A 67 1.41 3.13 -8.39
N GLY A 68 1.67 3.65 -9.59
CA GLY A 68 1.61 2.87 -10.83
C GLY A 68 2.55 1.66 -10.81
N MET A 69 3.78 1.85 -10.32
CA MET A 69 4.73 0.75 -10.11
C MET A 69 4.23 -0.27 -9.08
N ALA A 70 3.62 0.19 -7.98
CA ALA A 70 3.05 -0.70 -6.98
C ALA A 70 1.89 -1.54 -7.52
N MET A 71 1.03 -0.96 -8.37
CA MET A 71 -0.06 -1.69 -9.02
C MET A 71 0.45 -2.74 -10.01
N ALA A 72 1.54 -2.43 -10.74
CA ALA A 72 2.18 -3.38 -11.63
C ALA A 72 2.85 -4.54 -10.86
N ALA A 73 3.50 -4.25 -9.73
CA ALA A 73 4.20 -5.23 -8.90
C ALA A 73 3.29 -6.00 -7.92
N LEU A 74 1.99 -5.66 -7.87
CA LEU A 74 1.06 -6.18 -6.87
C LEU A 74 0.91 -7.72 -6.91
N PRO A 75 0.82 -8.38 -8.07
CA PRO A 75 0.73 -9.85 -8.13
C PRO A 75 1.96 -10.57 -7.53
N ASP A 76 3.12 -9.94 -7.63
CA ASP A 76 4.40 -10.48 -7.15
C ASP A 76 4.67 -10.14 -5.68
N CYS A 77 3.79 -9.34 -5.06
CA CYS A 77 3.92 -9.00 -3.65
C CYS A 77 3.58 -10.19 -2.75
N SER A 78 4.22 -10.21 -1.57
CA SER A 78 3.79 -11.05 -0.46
C SER A 78 2.48 -10.54 0.14
N ALA A 79 1.82 -11.37 0.94
CA ALA A 79 0.70 -10.99 1.80
C ALA A 79 0.96 -9.68 2.58
N GLN A 80 2.15 -9.53 3.16
CA GLN A 80 2.55 -8.30 3.83
C GLN A 80 2.63 -7.10 2.88
N GLY A 81 3.24 -7.28 1.70
CA GLY A 81 3.35 -6.23 0.68
C GLY A 81 1.98 -5.70 0.23
N ILE A 82 1.03 -6.60 -0.04
CA ILE A 82 -0.35 -6.24 -0.42
C ILE A 82 -1.01 -5.44 0.71
N SER A 83 -0.93 -5.94 1.95
CA SER A 83 -1.53 -5.26 3.10
C SER A 83 -0.91 -3.88 3.36
N ASN A 84 0.39 -3.73 3.11
CA ASN A 84 1.12 -2.46 3.24
C ASN A 84 0.67 -1.44 2.19
N ILE A 85 0.48 -1.88 0.95
CA ILE A 85 -0.02 -1.03 -0.15
C ILE A 85 -1.45 -0.58 0.15
N ALA A 86 -2.34 -1.49 0.55
CA ALA A 86 -3.72 -1.16 0.93
C ALA A 86 -3.76 -0.12 2.06
N TYR A 87 -2.99 -0.36 3.12
CA TYR A 87 -2.83 0.59 4.22
C TYR A 87 -2.36 1.95 3.71
N ALA A 88 -1.36 1.99 2.84
CA ALA A 88 -0.84 3.24 2.29
C ALA A 88 -1.89 4.00 1.47
N MET A 89 -2.65 3.32 0.61
CA MET A 89 -3.73 3.95 -0.16
C MET A 89 -4.77 4.59 0.77
N SER A 90 -5.19 3.88 1.82
CA SER A 90 -6.15 4.42 2.79
C SER A 90 -5.62 5.65 3.54
N LYS A 91 -4.34 5.65 3.90
CA LYS A 91 -3.73 6.74 4.66
C LYS A 91 -3.34 7.92 3.80
N ILE A 92 -3.13 7.75 2.50
CA ILE A 92 -2.76 8.83 1.59
C ILE A 92 -4.01 9.41 0.90
N GLY A 93 -4.81 8.55 0.27
CA GLY A 93 -6.00 8.94 -0.51
C GLY A 93 -7.28 9.08 0.31
N GLY A 94 -7.41 8.29 1.39
CA GLY A 94 -8.69 8.15 2.10
C GLY A 94 -9.80 7.71 1.15
N GLU A 95 -11.02 8.19 1.37
CA GLU A 95 -12.20 7.91 0.53
C GLU A 95 -12.21 8.62 -0.84
N LEU A 96 -11.25 9.50 -1.14
CA LEU A 96 -11.33 10.39 -2.31
C LEU A 96 -10.47 9.97 -3.49
N LEU A 97 -9.48 9.10 -3.27
CA LEU A 97 -8.53 8.70 -4.30
C LEU A 97 -8.36 7.18 -4.25
N TYR A 98 -7.71 6.65 -5.29
CA TYR A 98 -7.27 5.27 -5.38
C TYR A 98 -8.38 4.22 -5.44
N LEU A 99 -9.59 4.56 -5.90
CA LEU A 99 -10.71 3.61 -6.02
C LEU A 99 -10.33 2.41 -6.91
N SER A 100 -9.78 2.67 -8.10
CA SER A 100 -9.31 1.63 -9.03
C SER A 100 -8.18 0.76 -8.46
N GLU A 101 -7.29 1.38 -7.69
CA GLU A 101 -6.18 0.70 -7.04
C GLU A 101 -6.69 -0.17 -5.88
N MET A 102 -7.72 0.27 -5.16
CA MET A 102 -8.40 -0.55 -4.14
C MET A 102 -9.14 -1.74 -4.76
N ASP A 103 -9.78 -1.57 -5.92
CA ASP A 103 -10.34 -2.70 -6.68
C ASP A 103 -9.25 -3.73 -7.04
N ARG A 104 -8.11 -3.24 -7.54
CA ARG A 104 -6.98 -4.10 -7.90
C ARG A 104 -6.36 -4.80 -6.69
N VAL A 105 -6.28 -4.11 -5.55
CA VAL A 105 -5.85 -4.69 -4.27
C VAL A 105 -6.80 -5.80 -3.84
N ALA A 106 -8.13 -5.63 -3.97
CA ALA A 106 -9.09 -6.66 -3.61
C ALA A 106 -8.90 -7.91 -4.49
N GLU A 107 -8.82 -7.73 -5.81
CA GLU A 107 -8.60 -8.81 -6.78
C GLU A 107 -7.35 -9.62 -6.44
N VAL A 108 -6.20 -8.95 -6.26
CA VAL A 108 -4.94 -9.65 -5.97
C VAL A 108 -4.95 -10.26 -4.57
N ALA A 109 -5.52 -9.59 -3.57
CA ALA A 109 -5.62 -10.12 -2.21
C ALA A 109 -6.40 -11.44 -2.18
N LEU A 110 -7.50 -11.55 -2.93
CA LEU A 110 -8.29 -12.79 -3.05
C LEU A 110 -7.45 -13.99 -3.50
N THR A 111 -6.50 -13.79 -4.41
CA THR A 111 -5.63 -14.88 -4.89
C THR A 111 -4.64 -15.41 -3.84
N LYS A 112 -4.43 -14.68 -2.73
CA LYS A 112 -3.40 -14.93 -1.72
C LYS A 112 -3.97 -14.99 -0.30
N VAL A 113 -5.29 -15.11 -0.13
CA VAL A 113 -5.95 -15.02 1.20
C VAL A 113 -5.37 -15.99 2.23
N ALA A 114 -5.05 -17.21 1.80
CA ALA A 114 -4.49 -18.25 2.65
C ALA A 114 -3.12 -17.87 3.27
N GLU A 115 -2.39 -16.93 2.65
CA GLU A 115 -1.07 -16.47 3.11
C GLU A 115 -1.17 -15.36 4.17
N PHE A 116 -2.33 -14.70 4.34
CA PHE A 116 -2.47 -13.60 5.28
C PHE A 116 -2.41 -14.09 6.74
N ASN A 117 -1.67 -13.35 7.57
CA ASN A 117 -1.70 -13.45 9.03
C ASN A 117 -2.69 -12.43 9.63
N SER A 118 -2.87 -12.48 10.96
CA SER A 118 -3.80 -11.60 11.69
C SER A 118 -3.56 -10.12 11.42
N GLN A 119 -2.31 -9.67 11.43
CA GLN A 119 -1.96 -8.27 11.15
C GLN A 119 -2.28 -7.86 9.70
N ASN A 120 -2.05 -8.74 8.72
CA ASN A 120 -2.38 -8.44 7.33
C ASN A 120 -3.89 -8.30 7.13
N ILE A 121 -4.67 -9.21 7.76
CA ILE A 121 -6.14 -9.17 7.72
C ILE A 121 -6.64 -7.86 8.34
N ALA A 122 -6.15 -7.50 9.52
CA ALA A 122 -6.54 -6.27 10.20
C ALA A 122 -6.20 -5.02 9.35
N ASN A 123 -5.02 -5.00 8.72
CA ASN A 123 -4.60 -3.90 7.85
C ASN A 123 -5.47 -3.78 6.59
N LEU A 124 -5.78 -4.90 5.93
CA LEU A 124 -6.65 -4.92 4.76
C LEU A 124 -8.07 -4.46 5.13
N ALA A 125 -8.70 -5.11 6.11
CA ALA A 125 -10.05 -4.76 6.55
C ALA A 125 -10.14 -3.27 6.98
N GLY A 126 -9.16 -2.79 7.75
CA GLY A 126 -9.08 -1.40 8.17
C GLY A 126 -8.86 -0.42 7.00
N ALA A 127 -8.07 -0.80 6.00
CA ALA A 127 -7.85 0.02 4.80
C ALA A 127 -9.15 0.18 4.00
N PHE A 128 -9.83 -0.93 3.68
CA PHE A 128 -11.09 -0.92 2.92
C PHE A 128 -12.21 -0.17 3.67
N ALA A 129 -12.29 -0.34 4.99
CA ALA A 129 -13.22 0.43 5.81
C ALA A 129 -12.91 1.93 5.79
N SER A 130 -11.63 2.31 5.91
CA SER A 130 -11.19 3.71 5.93
C SER A 130 -11.37 4.42 4.59
N THR A 131 -11.31 3.69 3.47
CA THR A 131 -11.59 4.22 2.12
C THR A 131 -13.07 4.17 1.77
N GLN A 132 -13.93 3.62 2.63
CA GLN A 132 -15.34 3.33 2.34
C GLN A 132 -15.52 2.52 1.04
N HIS A 133 -14.58 1.63 0.75
CA HIS A 133 -14.56 0.86 -0.49
C HIS A 133 -15.25 -0.49 -0.29
N SER A 134 -16.30 -0.74 -1.06
CA SER A 134 -17.07 -1.98 -0.98
C SER A 134 -16.30 -3.13 -1.63
N ALA A 135 -16.00 -4.18 -0.87
CA ALA A 135 -15.38 -5.41 -1.38
C ALA A 135 -15.96 -6.66 -0.69
N PRO A 136 -17.24 -7.00 -0.92
CA PRO A 136 -17.94 -8.04 -0.15
C PRO A 136 -17.26 -9.41 -0.20
N GLU A 137 -16.77 -9.81 -1.37
CA GLU A 137 -16.05 -11.08 -1.56
C GLU A 137 -14.76 -11.12 -0.74
N LEU A 138 -13.97 -10.04 -0.77
CA LEU A 138 -12.77 -9.92 0.04
C LEU A 138 -13.10 -10.05 1.54
N PHE A 139 -14.14 -9.36 2.03
CA PHE A 139 -14.53 -9.45 3.44
C PHE A 139 -14.99 -10.86 3.85
N SER A 140 -15.70 -11.57 2.96
CA SER A 140 -16.09 -12.97 3.18
C SER A 140 -14.85 -13.86 3.36
N GLU A 141 -13.90 -13.76 2.45
CA GLU A 141 -12.67 -14.57 2.48
C GLU A 141 -11.74 -14.19 3.64
N LEU A 142 -11.61 -12.90 3.97
CA LEU A 142 -10.87 -12.44 5.14
C LEU A 142 -11.49 -12.94 6.44
N SER A 143 -12.83 -12.96 6.55
CA SER A 143 -13.53 -13.50 7.72
C SER A 143 -13.30 -15.00 7.87
N SER A 144 -13.45 -15.76 6.78
CA SER A 144 -13.13 -17.19 6.73
C SER A 144 -11.70 -17.46 7.20
N ARG A 145 -10.72 -16.75 6.62
CA ARG A 145 -9.31 -16.87 7.01
C ARG A 145 -9.08 -16.51 8.47
N ALA A 146 -9.66 -15.40 8.95
CA ALA A 146 -9.52 -14.95 10.33
C ALA A 146 -10.04 -15.99 11.32
N SER A 147 -11.14 -16.68 11.01
CA SER A 147 -11.69 -17.74 11.86
C SER A 147 -10.70 -18.89 12.06
N HIS A 148 -9.96 -19.26 11.02
CA HIS A 148 -8.94 -20.32 11.09
C HIS A 148 -7.71 -19.94 11.92
N ILE A 149 -7.39 -18.64 12.01
CA ILE A 149 -6.20 -18.14 12.71
C ILE A 149 -6.54 -17.25 13.91
N ILE A 150 -7.76 -17.37 14.45
CA ILE A 150 -8.32 -16.44 15.46
C ILE A 150 -7.44 -16.33 16.72
N HIS A 151 -6.73 -17.40 17.08
CA HIS A 151 -5.81 -17.46 18.21
C HIS A 151 -4.52 -16.63 18.03
N THR A 152 -4.32 -16.00 16.86
CA THR A 152 -3.13 -15.20 16.53
C THR A 152 -3.40 -13.69 16.47
N PHE A 153 -4.63 -13.25 16.75
CA PHE A 153 -5.00 -11.84 16.91
C PHE A 153 -4.74 -11.37 18.34
#